data_AF-K1RTU2-F1
#
_entry.id   AF-K1RTU2-F1
#
_cell.length_a   1.000
_cell.length_b   1.000
_cell.length_c   1.000
_cell.angle_alpha   90.00
_cell.angle_beta   90.00
_cell.angle_gamma   90.00
#
_symmetry.space_group_name_H-M   'P 1'
#
loop_
_entity.id
_entity.type
_entity.pdbx_description
1 polymer ?
#
loop_
_entity_poly.entity_id
_entity_poly.type
_entity_poly.pdbx_seq_one_letter_code
_entity_poly.pdbx_strand_id
1 'polypeptide(L)'
;MTERQIQKELNRQAVMFEEACMHGYKAKAVKFEELAEEWFEEYAKLNLRSTTYERMKQLTHRIYPAIGHLRIDKISPRQLQGFVNSLTKEGANEKTGKPLAPKTIRHNLSFISDVYSYAVKMGVVSDNPCAKVTIPKGEVKEKQIYSQEELELLLSKLTDEPTKYRAFFYLISYTGMLVNGSEGIAVGMATSIPP
;
A
#
# COMPACT_ATOMS: atom_id res chain seq x y z
N MET A 1 -26.07 40.02 -5.22
CA MET A 1 -25.17 40.11 -4.04
C MET A 1 -24.89 41.58 -3.77
N THR A 2 -24.96 42.00 -2.52
CA THR A 2 -24.61 43.37 -2.13
C THR A 2 -23.10 43.56 -2.10
N GLU A 3 -22.60 44.77 -2.33
CA GLU A 3 -21.15 45.10 -2.24
C GLU A 3 -20.52 44.62 -0.92
N ARG A 4 -21.29 44.69 0.16
CA ARG A 4 -20.88 44.22 1.49
C ARG A 4 -20.67 42.70 1.56
N GLN A 5 -21.42 41.91 0.78
CA GLN A 5 -21.23 40.46 0.68
C GLN A 5 -19.98 40.13 -0.15
N ILE A 6 -19.74 40.88 -1.23
CA ILE A 6 -18.55 40.73 -2.08
C ILE A 6 -17.28 41.06 -1.29
N GLN A 7 -17.27 42.16 -0.55
CA GLN A 7 -16.12 42.54 0.28
C GLN A 7 -15.85 41.52 1.39
N LYS A 8 -16.90 40.96 2.00
CA LYS A 8 -16.76 39.95 3.05
C LYS A 8 -16.18 38.65 2.50
N GLU A 9 -16.61 38.22 1.31
CA GLU A 9 -16.08 37.02 0.66
C GLU A 9 -14.65 37.24 0.15
N LEU A 10 -14.34 38.43 -0.38
CA LEU A 10 -12.99 38.83 -0.78
C LEU A 10 -12.03 38.81 0.41
N ASN A 11 -12.42 39.41 1.54
CA ASN A 11 -11.61 39.39 2.76
C ASN A 11 -11.43 37.97 3.31
N ARG A 12 -12.46 37.11 3.22
CA ARG A 12 -12.36 35.71 3.63
C ARG A 12 -11.34 34.94 2.78
N GLN A 13 -11.35 35.15 1.46
CA GLN A 13 -10.39 34.53 0.55
C GLN A 13 -8.96 35.06 0.77
N ALA A 14 -8.81 36.36 1.06
CA ALA A 14 -7.52 36.96 1.39
C ALA A 14 -6.92 36.37 2.68
N VAL A 15 -7.72 36.23 3.75
CA VAL A 15 -7.28 35.60 5.01
C VAL A 15 -6.88 34.14 4.80
N MET A 16 -7.68 33.36 4.06
CA MET A 16 -7.34 31.96 3.75
C MET A 16 -6.04 31.85 2.93
N PHE A 17 -5.80 32.81 2.03
CA PHE A 17 -4.57 32.89 1.25
C PHE A 17 -3.37 33.28 2.11
N GLU A 18 -3.51 34.28 2.98
CA GLU A 18 -2.48 34.69 3.93
C GLU A 18 -2.14 33.56 4.90
N GLU A 19 -3.12 32.84 5.46
CA GLU A 19 -2.89 31.66 6.28
C GLU A 19 -2.14 30.56 5.51
N ALA A 20 -2.51 30.30 4.26
CA ALA A 20 -1.81 29.34 3.41
C ALA A 20 -0.35 29.76 3.13
N CYS A 21 -0.10 31.05 2.88
CA CYS A 21 1.25 31.58 2.66
C CYS A 21 2.09 31.60 3.93
N MET A 22 1.51 31.94 5.09
CA MET A 22 2.19 32.01 6.39
C MET A 22 2.58 30.62 6.90
N HIS A 23 1.82 29.58 6.55
CA HIS A 23 2.15 28.20 6.90
C HIS A 23 3.18 27.54 5.96
N GLY A 24 3.78 28.28 5.02
CA GLY A 24 4.81 27.75 4.13
C GLY A 24 4.27 26.82 3.02
N TYR A 25 2.95 26.73 2.86
CA TYR A 25 2.32 25.99 1.78
C TYR A 25 2.53 26.72 0.45
N LYS A 26 3.69 26.48 -0.18
CA LYS A 26 3.75 26.60 -1.62
C LYS A 26 2.98 25.41 -2.18
N ALA A 27 1.71 25.64 -2.52
CA ALA A 27 0.98 24.77 -3.42
C ALA A 27 1.71 24.79 -4.79
N LYS A 28 2.84 24.09 -4.88
CA LYS A 28 3.40 23.74 -6.17
C LYS A 28 2.30 22.93 -6.85
N ALA A 29 2.02 23.30 -8.08
CA ALA A 29 1.10 22.62 -8.97
C ALA A 29 1.60 21.22 -9.36
N VAL A 30 1.97 20.38 -8.39
CA VAL A 30 2.60 19.08 -8.63
C VAL A 30 1.51 18.06 -8.90
N LYS A 31 1.72 17.27 -9.95
CA LYS A 31 0.88 16.10 -10.22
C LYS A 31 1.21 14.98 -9.23
N PHE A 32 0.25 14.10 -8.97
CA PHE A 32 0.49 12.96 -8.08
C PHE A 32 1.67 12.10 -8.56
N GLU A 33 1.77 11.86 -9.86
CA GLU A 33 2.85 11.06 -10.45
C GLU A 33 4.23 11.69 -10.24
N GLU A 34 4.35 12.99 -10.47
CA GLU A 34 5.61 13.73 -10.28
C GLU A 34 6.08 13.64 -8.82
N LEU A 35 5.16 13.82 -7.85
CA LEU A 35 5.49 13.71 -6.43
C LEU A 35 5.78 12.27 -6.00
N ALA A 36 5.09 11.28 -6.60
CA ALA A 36 5.32 9.88 -6.30
C ALA A 36 6.73 9.44 -6.75
N GLU A 37 7.19 9.90 -7.92
CA GLU A 37 8.55 9.62 -8.40
C GLU A 37 9.63 10.32 -7.56
N GLU A 38 9.40 11.57 -7.13
CA GLU A 38 10.25 12.27 -6.16
C GLU A 38 10.35 11.47 -4.84
N TRP A 39 9.21 11.03 -4.31
CA TRP A 39 9.15 10.19 -3.13
C TRP A 39 9.91 8.85 -3.31
N PHE A 40 9.83 8.24 -4.49
CA PHE A 40 10.56 7.00 -4.78
C PHE A 40 12.07 7.19 -4.69
N GLU A 41 12.60 8.26 -5.29
CA GLU A 41 14.04 8.50 -5.35
C GLU A 41 14.60 9.04 -4.03
N GLU A 42 13.92 9.99 -3.39
CA GLU A 42 14.46 10.68 -2.21
C GLU A 42 14.20 9.94 -0.90
N TYR A 43 13.11 9.18 -0.80
CA TYR A 43 12.71 8.52 0.45
C TYR A 43 12.66 7.00 0.31
N ALA A 44 11.91 6.49 -0.65
CA ALA A 44 11.59 5.07 -0.73
C ALA A 44 12.85 4.22 -0.96
N LYS A 45 13.75 4.66 -1.84
CA LYS A 45 15.00 3.98 -2.17
C LYS A 45 15.95 3.82 -0.99
N LEU A 46 15.97 4.80 -0.08
CA LEU A 46 16.86 4.81 1.09
C LEU A 46 16.25 4.10 2.30
N ASN A 47 14.92 4.13 2.44
CA ASN A 47 14.24 3.70 3.66
C ASN A 47 13.44 2.40 3.53
N LEU A 48 13.16 1.92 2.31
CA LEU A 48 12.40 0.68 2.10
C LEU A 48 13.30 -0.49 1.72
N ARG A 49 12.89 -1.68 2.14
CA ARG A 49 13.46 -2.94 1.63
C ARG A 49 13.24 -3.01 0.11
N SER A 50 14.23 -3.52 -0.63
CA SER A 50 14.18 -3.70 -2.09
C SER A 50 12.88 -4.36 -2.57
N THR A 51 12.46 -5.44 -1.91
CA THR A 51 11.21 -6.15 -2.25
C THR A 51 9.95 -5.30 -2.10
N THR A 52 9.96 -4.37 -1.13
CA THR A 52 8.83 -3.45 -0.89
C THR A 52 8.82 -2.35 -1.95
N TYR A 53 9.99 -1.79 -2.27
CA TYR A 53 10.17 -0.81 -3.34
C TYR A 53 9.67 -1.35 -4.69
N GLU A 54 10.14 -2.53 -5.09
CA GLU A 54 9.72 -3.17 -6.34
C GLU A 54 8.22 -3.43 -6.39
N ARG A 55 7.64 -3.93 -5.30
CA ARG A 55 6.19 -4.14 -5.20
C ARG A 55 5.42 -2.82 -5.37
N MET A 56 5.89 -1.73 -4.76
CA MET A 56 5.23 -0.42 -4.89
C MET A 56 5.37 0.12 -6.31
N LYS A 57 6.53 -0.04 -6.96
CA LYS A 57 6.70 0.29 -8.38
C LYS A 57 5.74 -0.49 -9.28
N GLN A 58 5.42 -1.75 -8.98
CA GLN A 58 4.41 -2.49 -9.75
C GLN A 58 3.00 -1.90 -9.62
N LEU A 59 2.67 -1.27 -8.48
CA LEU A 59 1.37 -0.64 -8.27
C LEU A 59 1.19 0.63 -9.12
N THR A 60 2.29 1.31 -9.49
CA THR A 60 2.23 2.57 -10.26
C THR A 60 1.57 2.39 -11.62
N HIS A 61 1.78 1.23 -12.28
CA HIS A 61 1.17 0.89 -13.57
C HIS A 61 -0.34 1.08 -13.58
N ARG A 62 -0.99 0.83 -12.44
CA ARG A 62 -2.43 0.98 -12.27
C ARG A 62 -2.85 2.35 -11.75
N ILE A 63 -2.03 2.92 -10.86
CA ILE A 63 -2.37 4.13 -10.12
C ILE A 63 -2.14 5.38 -10.96
N TYR A 64 -1.06 5.42 -11.74
CA TYR A 64 -0.72 6.59 -12.57
C TYR A 64 -1.77 6.88 -13.65
N PRO A 65 -2.29 5.89 -14.40
CA PRO A 65 -3.38 6.16 -15.34
C PRO A 65 -4.64 6.71 -14.67
N ALA A 66 -4.94 6.29 -13.44
CA ALA A 66 -6.16 6.67 -12.74
C ALA A 66 -6.08 8.05 -12.07
N ILE A 67 -4.99 8.34 -11.37
CA ILE A 67 -4.85 9.57 -10.55
C ILE A 67 -3.53 10.31 -10.77
N GLY A 68 -2.55 9.72 -11.47
CA GLY A 68 -1.21 10.28 -11.64
C GLY A 68 -1.18 11.66 -12.28
N HIS A 69 -2.03 11.85 -13.30
CA HIS A 69 -2.17 13.12 -14.02
C HIS A 69 -2.89 14.22 -13.23
N LEU A 70 -3.55 13.89 -12.12
CA LEU A 70 -4.27 14.85 -11.29
C LEU A 70 -3.30 15.57 -10.37
N ARG A 71 -3.62 16.84 -10.08
CA ARG A 71 -2.87 17.61 -9.09
C ARG A 71 -3.14 17.10 -7.69
N ILE A 72 -2.11 16.94 -6.88
CA ILE A 72 -2.24 16.33 -5.56
C ILE A 72 -3.13 17.13 -4.60
N ASP A 73 -3.17 18.46 -4.75
CA ASP A 73 -4.01 19.39 -4.00
C ASP A 73 -5.51 19.34 -4.40
N LYS A 74 -5.83 18.75 -5.55
CA LYS A 74 -7.21 18.69 -6.09
C LYS A 74 -7.82 17.31 -6.01
N ILE A 75 -7.07 16.27 -5.66
CA ILE A 75 -7.61 14.93 -5.51
C ILE A 75 -8.45 14.89 -4.23
N SER A 76 -9.75 14.72 -4.42
CA SER A 76 -10.71 14.60 -3.34
C SER A 76 -10.81 13.16 -2.81
N PRO A 77 -11.21 12.96 -1.54
CA PRO A 77 -11.55 11.63 -1.01
C PRO A 77 -12.59 10.90 -1.87
N ARG A 78 -13.51 11.63 -2.51
CA ARG A 78 -14.52 11.08 -3.43
C ARG A 78 -13.88 10.45 -4.67
N GLN A 79 -12.85 11.07 -5.24
CA GLN A 79 -12.12 10.50 -6.38
C GLN A 79 -11.34 9.25 -5.97
N LEU A 80 -10.70 9.26 -4.80
CA LEU A 80 -10.02 8.08 -4.27
C LEU A 80 -11.00 6.92 -3.98
N GLN A 81 -12.18 7.22 -3.43
CA GLN A 81 -13.23 6.22 -3.26
C GLN A 81 -13.72 5.69 -4.62
N GLY A 82 -13.86 6.57 -5.62
CA GLY A 82 -14.20 6.18 -7.00
C GLY A 82 -13.16 5.22 -7.60
N PHE A 83 -11.88 5.47 -7.35
CA PHE A 83 -10.79 4.57 -7.72
C PHE A 83 -10.88 3.23 -6.98
N VAL A 84 -11.06 3.23 -5.65
CA VAL A 84 -11.25 1.98 -4.89
C VAL A 84 -12.43 1.17 -5.41
N ASN A 85 -13.54 1.84 -5.72
CA ASN A 85 -14.74 1.21 -6.27
C ASN A 85 -14.53 0.69 -7.71
N SER A 86 -13.62 1.27 -8.50
CA SER A 86 -13.28 0.71 -9.81
C SER A 86 -12.48 -0.59 -9.68
N LEU A 87 -11.66 -0.72 -8.63
CA LEU A 87 -10.92 -1.95 -8.35
C LEU A 87 -11.80 -3.12 -7.89
N THR A 88 -12.99 -2.83 -7.36
CA THR A 88 -13.96 -3.87 -6.97
C THR A 88 -14.83 -4.35 -8.11
N LYS A 89 -14.74 -3.75 -9.30
CA LYS A 89 -15.55 -4.15 -10.47
C LYS A 89 -14.94 -5.34 -11.21
N GLU A 90 -15.80 -6.08 -11.91
CA GLU A 90 -15.37 -7.08 -12.88
C GLU A 90 -14.50 -6.41 -13.97
N GLY A 91 -13.47 -7.12 -14.42
CA GLY A 91 -12.45 -6.60 -15.35
C GLY A 91 -11.29 -5.86 -14.69
N ALA A 92 -11.34 -5.55 -13.38
CA ALA A 92 -10.25 -4.84 -12.70
C ALA A 92 -8.95 -5.66 -12.57
N ASN A 93 -9.05 -6.99 -12.62
CA ASN A 93 -7.89 -7.86 -12.69
C ASN A 93 -7.56 -8.18 -14.15
N GLU A 94 -6.47 -7.63 -14.66
CA GLU A 94 -5.99 -7.86 -16.04
C GLU A 94 -5.73 -9.35 -16.34
N LYS A 95 -5.45 -10.17 -15.32
CA LYS A 95 -5.15 -11.60 -15.50
C LYS A 95 -6.35 -12.52 -15.42
N THR A 96 -7.35 -12.16 -14.60
CA THR A 96 -8.48 -13.06 -14.29
C THR A 96 -9.83 -12.51 -14.71
N GLY A 97 -9.91 -11.24 -15.10
CA GLY A 97 -11.18 -10.55 -15.40
C GLY A 97 -12.09 -10.38 -14.18
N LYS A 98 -11.66 -10.78 -12.98
CA LYS A 98 -12.45 -10.69 -11.74
C LYS A 98 -12.15 -9.40 -10.96
N PRO A 99 -12.96 -9.06 -9.95
CA PRO A 99 -12.63 -8.03 -8.97
C PRO A 99 -11.27 -8.27 -8.31
N LEU A 100 -10.60 -7.20 -7.91
CA LEU A 100 -9.35 -7.31 -7.16
C LEU A 100 -9.58 -7.82 -5.74
N ALA A 101 -8.65 -8.64 -5.26
CA ALA A 101 -8.68 -9.07 -3.87
C ALA A 101 -8.60 -7.84 -2.93
N PRO A 102 -9.38 -7.79 -1.83
CA PRO A 102 -9.36 -6.67 -0.88
C PRO A 102 -7.97 -6.35 -0.33
N LYS A 103 -7.12 -7.37 -0.16
CA LYS A 103 -5.70 -7.18 0.20
C LYS A 103 -4.94 -6.36 -0.84
N THR A 104 -5.15 -6.61 -2.12
CA THR A 104 -4.52 -5.88 -3.21
C THR A 104 -5.05 -4.45 -3.29
N ILE A 105 -6.35 -4.24 -3.10
CA ILE A 105 -6.96 -2.90 -3.01
C ILE A 105 -6.32 -2.10 -1.87
N ARG A 106 -6.14 -2.73 -0.70
CA ARG A 106 -5.44 -2.12 0.43
C ARG A 106 -4.01 -1.72 0.07
N HIS A 107 -3.25 -2.58 -0.61
CA HIS A 107 -1.88 -2.22 -1.03
C HIS A 107 -1.85 -0.99 -1.95
N ASN A 108 -2.82 -0.87 -2.89
CA ASN A 108 -2.92 0.30 -3.75
C ASN A 108 -3.18 1.56 -2.92
N LEU A 109 -4.14 1.51 -1.99
CA LEU A 109 -4.45 2.65 -1.13
C LEU A 109 -3.30 3.00 -0.17
N SER A 110 -2.59 1.99 0.36
CA SER A 110 -1.41 2.20 1.20
C SER A 110 -0.32 2.98 0.47
N PHE A 111 0.01 2.60 -0.77
CA PHE A 111 0.98 3.36 -1.57
C PHE A 111 0.55 4.82 -1.77
N ILE A 112 -0.72 5.06 -2.14
CA ILE A 112 -1.24 6.44 -2.30
C ILE A 112 -1.12 7.19 -0.97
N SER A 113 -1.48 6.55 0.13
CA SER A 113 -1.38 7.11 1.47
C SER A 113 0.06 7.43 1.88
N ASP A 114 1.04 6.61 1.49
CA ASP A 114 2.45 6.83 1.81
C ASP A 114 2.99 8.06 1.07
N VAL A 115 2.64 8.22 -0.21
CA VAL A 115 2.96 9.42 -1.00
C VAL A 115 2.29 10.65 -0.39
N TYR A 116 1.02 10.58 0.01
CA TYR A 116 0.35 11.69 0.71
C TYR A 116 0.97 12.01 2.07
N SER A 117 1.42 11.00 2.81
CA SER A 117 2.08 11.19 4.10
C SER A 117 3.41 11.93 3.92
N TYR A 118 4.15 11.61 2.85
CA TYR A 118 5.32 12.37 2.47
C TYR A 118 4.98 13.80 2.02
N ALA A 119 3.93 13.97 1.20
CA ALA A 119 3.45 15.28 0.76
C ALA A 119 3.09 16.21 1.93
N VAL A 120 2.44 15.66 2.98
CA VAL A 120 2.13 16.40 4.22
C VAL A 120 3.41 16.78 4.96
N LYS A 121 4.37 15.87 5.10
CA LYS A 121 5.67 16.14 5.74
C LYS A 121 6.46 17.23 5.03
N MET A 122 6.38 17.28 3.70
CA MET A 122 7.05 18.28 2.86
C MET A 122 6.26 19.59 2.73
N GLY A 123 5.09 19.71 3.36
CA GLY A 123 4.26 20.91 3.31
C GLY A 123 3.60 21.17 1.94
N VAL A 124 3.46 20.13 1.12
CA VAL A 124 2.82 20.21 -0.21
C VAL A 124 1.29 20.21 -0.09
N VAL A 125 0.76 19.43 0.85
CA VAL A 125 -0.69 19.30 1.14
C VAL A 125 -0.94 19.32 2.64
N SER A 126 -2.12 19.80 3.06
CA SER A 126 -2.47 19.96 4.47
C SER A 126 -2.83 18.66 5.19
N ASP A 127 -3.50 17.76 4.48
CA ASP A 127 -4.04 16.53 5.03
C ASP A 127 -3.95 15.38 4.02
N ASN A 128 -3.98 14.16 4.55
CA ASN A 128 -4.05 12.95 3.73
C ASN A 128 -5.52 12.55 3.49
N PRO A 129 -6.04 12.69 2.26
CA PRO A 129 -7.43 12.35 1.93
C PRO A 129 -7.72 10.85 1.99
N CYS A 130 -6.69 9.98 1.98
CA CYS A 130 -6.85 8.52 2.04
C CYS A 130 -7.47 8.04 3.36
N ALA A 131 -7.30 8.79 4.45
CA ALA A 131 -7.88 8.46 5.75
C ALA A 131 -9.42 8.41 5.75
N LYS A 132 -10.05 9.10 4.78
CA LYS A 132 -11.50 9.18 4.62
C LYS A 132 -12.07 8.12 3.65
N VAL A 133 -11.20 7.28 3.07
CA VAL A 133 -11.58 6.28 2.06
C VAL A 133 -11.92 4.95 2.73
N THR A 134 -13.05 4.36 2.34
CA THR A 134 -13.51 3.08 2.86
C THR A 134 -13.07 1.94 1.94
N ILE A 135 -12.35 0.97 2.51
CA ILE A 135 -11.94 -0.25 1.82
C ILE A 135 -13.01 -1.34 2.06
N PRO A 136 -13.44 -2.09 1.04
CA PRO A 136 -14.32 -3.24 1.22
C PRO A 136 -13.70 -4.26 2.19
N LYS A 137 -14.51 -4.79 3.11
CA LYS A 137 -14.08 -5.88 3.99
C LYS A 137 -13.81 -7.11 3.14
N GLY A 138 -12.63 -7.69 3.29
CA GLY A 138 -12.32 -8.98 2.70
C GLY A 138 -12.64 -10.12 3.64
N GLU A 139 -12.98 -11.26 3.05
CA GLU A 139 -13.04 -12.52 3.78
C GLU A 139 -11.63 -12.86 4.28
N VAL A 140 -11.52 -13.14 5.57
CA VAL A 140 -10.31 -13.71 6.14
C VAL A 140 -10.28 -15.16 5.71
N LYS A 141 -9.45 -15.48 4.72
CA LYS A 141 -9.16 -16.89 4.43
C LYS A 141 -8.32 -17.42 5.59
N GLU A 142 -8.87 -18.38 6.31
CA GLU A 142 -8.08 -19.16 7.25
C GLU A 142 -6.92 -19.80 6.50
N LYS A 143 -5.71 -19.60 7.03
CA LYS A 143 -4.55 -20.33 6.52
C LYS A 143 -4.75 -21.78 6.92
N GLN A 144 -4.75 -22.69 5.96
CA GLN A 144 -4.68 -24.11 6.27
C GLN A 144 -3.34 -24.37 6.97
N ILE A 145 -3.42 -24.82 8.22
CA ILE A 145 -2.27 -25.22 9.02
C ILE A 145 -2.23 -26.74 8.91
N TYR A 146 -1.07 -27.30 8.57
CA TYR A 146 -0.89 -28.75 8.56
C TYR A 146 -1.07 -29.30 9.97
N SER A 147 -1.87 -30.35 10.10
CA SER A 147 -1.91 -31.19 11.29
C SER A 147 -0.60 -31.99 11.43
N GLN A 148 -0.36 -32.55 12.62
CA GLN A 148 0.79 -33.39 12.87
C GLN A 148 0.83 -34.61 11.93
N GLU A 149 -0.33 -35.23 11.70
CA GLU A 149 -0.48 -36.41 10.83
C GLU A 149 -0.15 -36.09 9.36
N GLU A 150 -0.61 -34.93 8.86
CA GLU A 150 -0.30 -34.47 7.51
C GLU A 150 1.19 -34.13 7.34
N LEU A 151 1.82 -33.60 8.39
CA LEU A 151 3.26 -33.31 8.39
C LEU A 151 4.09 -34.60 8.40
N GLU A 152 3.71 -35.59 9.19
CA GLU A 152 4.34 -36.92 9.19
C GLU A 152 4.19 -37.60 7.84
N LEU A 153 3.00 -37.52 7.23
CA LEU A 153 2.75 -38.00 5.88
C LEU A 153 3.65 -37.29 4.86
N LEU A 154 3.75 -35.95 4.93
CA LEU A 154 4.63 -35.17 4.06
C LEU A 154 6.10 -35.62 4.19
N LEU A 155 6.61 -35.75 5.41
CA LEU A 155 7.99 -36.16 5.66
C LEU A 155 8.26 -37.59 5.20
N SER A 156 7.27 -38.50 5.34
CA SER A 156 7.38 -39.89 4.86
C SER A 156 7.51 -39.99 3.33
N LYS A 157 6.93 -39.05 2.58
CA LYS A 157 6.98 -39.02 1.11
C LYS A 157 8.26 -38.41 0.57
N LEU A 158 9.06 -37.75 1.41
CA LEU A 158 10.31 -37.10 1.01
C LEU A 158 11.52 -38.06 1.06
N THR A 159 11.37 -39.32 1.47
CA THR A 159 12.50 -40.26 1.64
C THR A 159 13.32 -40.46 0.37
N ASP A 160 12.67 -40.48 -0.79
CA ASP A 160 13.30 -40.72 -2.10
C ASP A 160 13.78 -39.42 -2.78
N GLU A 161 13.50 -38.26 -2.19
CA GLU A 161 13.91 -36.96 -2.73
C GLU A 161 15.38 -36.62 -2.38
N PRO A 162 16.04 -35.77 -3.19
CA PRO A 162 17.39 -35.30 -2.91
C PRO A 162 17.56 -34.78 -1.47
N THR A 163 18.69 -35.13 -0.85
CA THR A 163 19.02 -34.81 0.56
C THR A 163 18.80 -33.33 0.92
N LYS A 164 19.02 -32.41 -0.03
CA LYS A 164 18.77 -30.98 0.16
C LYS A 164 17.32 -30.65 0.54
N TYR A 165 16.33 -31.31 -0.08
CA TYR A 165 14.92 -31.05 0.18
C TYR A 165 14.46 -31.71 1.47
N ARG A 166 14.93 -32.93 1.72
CA ARG A 166 14.73 -33.60 3.01
C ARG A 166 15.23 -32.72 4.15
N ALA A 167 16.51 -32.38 4.14
CA ALA A 167 17.12 -31.55 5.19
C ALA A 167 16.35 -30.24 5.40
N PHE A 168 15.91 -29.60 4.31
CA PHE A 168 15.12 -28.37 4.38
C PHE A 168 13.78 -28.54 5.08
N PHE A 169 12.95 -29.52 4.67
CA PHE A 169 11.64 -29.75 5.28
C PHE A 169 11.73 -30.25 6.72
N TYR A 170 12.71 -31.10 7.03
CA TYR A 170 13.01 -31.49 8.41
C TYR A 170 13.45 -30.29 9.25
N LEU A 171 14.31 -29.41 8.73
CA LEU A 171 14.75 -28.25 9.51
C LEU A 171 13.56 -27.33 9.82
N ILE A 172 12.72 -27.03 8.84
CA ILE A 172 11.57 -26.13 9.00
C ILE A 172 10.53 -26.73 9.95
N SER A 173 10.24 -28.03 9.84
CA SER A 173 9.25 -28.69 10.69
C SER A 173 9.63 -28.69 12.16
N TYR A 174 10.91 -28.91 12.48
CA TYR A 174 11.39 -28.98 13.86
C TYR A 174 11.72 -27.61 14.47
N THR A 175 12.11 -26.62 13.66
CA THR A 175 12.56 -25.31 14.17
C THR A 175 11.53 -24.19 14.03
N GLY A 176 10.47 -24.38 13.23
CA GLY A 176 9.49 -23.34 12.91
C GLY A 176 10.06 -22.20 12.06
N MET A 177 11.22 -22.39 11.42
CA MET A 177 11.87 -21.37 10.61
C MET A 177 11.03 -20.95 9.39
N LEU A 178 10.91 -19.64 9.16
CA LEU A 178 10.19 -19.09 8.02
C LEU A 178 11.14 -18.85 6.84
N VAL A 179 10.72 -19.31 5.66
CA VAL A 179 11.46 -19.13 4.41
C VAL A 179 11.06 -17.79 3.83
N ASN A 180 11.96 -16.81 3.88
CA ASN A 180 11.76 -15.54 3.19
C ASN A 180 12.47 -15.59 1.84
N GLY A 181 11.74 -15.28 0.77
CA GLY A 181 12.26 -15.28 -0.60
C GLY A 181 13.35 -14.23 -0.80
N SER A 182 14.59 -14.66 -0.56
CA SER A 182 15.89 -14.11 -1.00
C SER A 182 16.95 -14.75 -0.10
N GLU A 183 17.20 -16.05 -0.28
CA GLU A 183 18.35 -16.80 0.31
C GLU A 183 18.52 -16.77 1.85
N GLY A 184 17.52 -16.32 2.61
CA GLY A 184 17.61 -16.17 4.06
C GLY A 184 16.52 -16.97 4.79
N ILE A 185 16.95 -17.91 5.64
CA ILE A 185 16.06 -18.53 6.61
C ILE A 185 15.95 -17.58 7.81
N ALA A 186 14.75 -17.07 8.09
CA ALA A 186 14.51 -16.24 9.26
C ALA A 186 13.99 -17.11 10.40
N VAL A 187 14.69 -17.07 11.55
CA VAL A 187 14.23 -17.72 12.78
C VAL A 187 13.15 -16.85 13.42
N GLY A 188 11.90 -17.10 13.07
CA GLY A 188 10.77 -16.66 13.87
C GLY A 188 10.48 -17.74 14.89
N MET A 189 10.90 -17.57 16.15
CA MET A 189 10.52 -18.48 17.23
C MET A 189 9.01 -18.38 17.45
N ALA A 190 8.25 -19.28 16.83
CA ALA A 190 6.88 -19.55 17.24
C ALA A 190 6.96 -20.37 18.53
N THR A 191 7.07 -19.68 19.66
CA THR A 191 6.93 -20.26 20.99
C THR A 191 5.50 -20.72 21.19
N SER A 192 5.21 -21.97 20.83
CA SER A 192 4.18 -22.78 21.48
C SER A 192 4.40 -24.24 21.09
N ILE A 193 5.35 -24.89 21.76
CA ILE A 193 5.36 -26.34 21.89
C ILE A 193 4.48 -26.62 23.13
N PRO A 194 3.30 -27.24 23.00
CA PRO A 194 2.56 -27.76 24.15
C PRO A 194 3.31 -28.99 24.72
N PRO A 195 3.09 -29.32 26.01
CA PRO A 195 3.91 -30.25 26.79
C PRO A 195 3.95 -31.69 26.24
#